data_AF-A0A4V0I337-F1
#
_entry.id   AF-A0A4V0I337-F1
#
_cell.length_a   1.000
_cell.length_b   1.000
_cell.length_c   1.000
_cell.angle_alpha   90.00
_cell.angle_beta   90.00
_cell.angle_gamma   90.00
#
_symmetry.space_group_name_H-M   'P 1'
#
loop_
_entity.id
_entity.type
_entity.pdbx_description
1 polymer ?
#
loop_
_entity_poly.entity_id
_entity_poly.type
_entity_poly.pdbx_seq_one_letter_code
_entity_poly.pdbx_strand_id
1 'polypeptide(L)'
;MHQLRGTIRNGQVVLDAPAAWRDGTPVAVTPVTQTDELPDDDSSPEAVARRLALIDRIQPWMTPDELATWEQTRAADKAFQLAQWEKWAAEARGAVP
;
A
#
# COMPACT_ATOMS: atom_id res chain seq x y z
N MET A 1 18.86 -5.32 -10.86
CA MET A 1 19.96 -4.68 -10.12
C MET A 1 20.20 -5.47 -8.84
N HIS A 2 21.44 -5.81 -8.50
CA HIS A 2 21.76 -6.45 -7.22
C HIS A 2 22.25 -5.38 -6.25
N GLN A 3 21.56 -5.21 -5.12
CA GLN A 3 21.90 -4.26 -4.08
C GLN A 3 22.50 -5.01 -2.89
N LEU A 4 23.60 -4.50 -2.34
CA LEU A 4 24.13 -4.95 -1.06
C LEU A 4 23.44 -4.17 0.05
N ARG A 5 23.03 -4.87 1.10
CA ARG A 5 22.43 -4.27 2.29
C ARG A 5 23.48 -4.13 3.39
N GLY A 6 23.34 -3.07 4.16
CA GLY A 6 24.24 -2.78 5.27
C GLY A 6 23.75 -1.59 6.07
N THR A 7 24.34 -1.39 7.24
CA THR A 7 23.99 -0.33 8.17
C THR A 7 25.21 0.55 8.44
N ILE A 8 24.99 1.84 8.66
CA ILE A 8 26.06 2.73 9.12
C ILE A 8 26.39 2.43 10.59
N ARG A 9 27.64 2.08 10.88
CA ARG A 9 28.19 1.98 12.24
C ARG A 9 29.46 2.79 12.32
N ASN A 10 29.54 3.74 13.25
CA ASN A 10 30.69 4.64 13.43
C ASN A 10 31.14 5.35 12.13
N GLY A 11 30.17 5.77 11.30
CA GLY A 11 30.45 6.44 10.03
C GLY A 11 30.92 5.51 8.90
N GLN A 12 30.90 4.19 9.11
CA GLN A 12 31.28 3.19 8.10
C GLN A 12 30.07 2.33 7.71
N VAL A 13 29.98 1.96 6.43
CA VAL A 13 28.99 0.98 5.95
C VAL A 13 29.45 -0.41 6.39
N VAL A 14 28.65 -1.08 7.22
CA VAL A 14 28.84 -2.48 7.59
C VAL A 14 27.82 -3.31 6.83
N LEU A 15 28.28 -4.16 5.92
CA LEU A 15 27.40 -5.01 5.12
C LEU A 15 26.82 -6.15 5.97
N ASP A 16 25.58 -6.52 5.69
CA ASP A 16 24.90 -7.63 6.38
C ASP A 16 25.47 -8.99 5.96
N ALA A 17 26.01 -9.07 4.74
CA ALA A 17 26.71 -10.22 4.20
C ALA A 17 27.97 -9.78 3.42
N PRO A 18 29.02 -10.62 3.34
CA PRO A 18 30.20 -10.32 2.54
C PRO A 18 29.85 -10.05 1.08
N ALA A 19 30.42 -8.98 0.51
CA ALA A 19 30.29 -8.70 -0.91
C ALA A 19 31.15 -9.69 -1.71
N ALA A 20 30.53 -10.43 -2.64
CA ALA A 20 31.26 -11.32 -3.56
C ALA A 20 31.90 -10.56 -4.73
N TRP A 21 32.27 -9.30 -4.54
CA TRP A 21 32.82 -8.42 -5.57
C TRP A 21 34.34 -8.38 -5.50
N ARG A 22 34.99 -8.09 -6.63
CA ARG A 22 36.45 -7.99 -6.69
C ARG A 22 36.93 -6.76 -5.92
N ASP A 23 38.12 -6.85 -5.35
CA ASP A 23 38.79 -5.73 -4.72
C ASP A 23 38.91 -4.54 -5.69
N GLY A 24 38.70 -3.33 -5.17
CA GLY A 24 38.72 -2.10 -5.94
C GLY A 24 37.43 -1.78 -6.72
N THR A 25 36.38 -2.60 -6.59
CA THR A 25 35.07 -2.29 -7.20
C THR A 25 34.51 -0.98 -6.60
N PRO A 26 34.28 0.07 -7.40
CA PRO A 26 33.69 1.31 -6.91
C PRO A 26 32.22 1.08 -6.53
N VAL A 27 31.79 1.65 -5.41
CA VAL A 27 30.42 1.52 -4.93
C VAL A 27 29.80 2.90 -4.71
N ALA A 28 28.52 3.01 -5.05
CA ALA A 28 27.69 4.15 -4.67
C ALA A 28 26.84 3.74 -3.46
N VAL A 29 26.79 4.59 -2.44
CA VAL A 29 25.99 4.36 -1.24
C VAL A 29 24.76 5.25 -1.31
N THR A 30 23.58 4.63 -1.30
CA THR A 30 22.30 5.32 -1.21
C THR A 30 21.65 4.94 0.12
N PRO A 31 21.35 5.90 1.00
CA PRO A 31 20.58 5.61 2.21
C PRO A 31 19.25 4.98 1.81
N VAL A 32 18.94 3.84 2.40
CA VAL A 32 17.60 3.26 2.26
C VAL A 32 16.70 4.09 3.17
N THR A 33 15.96 5.03 2.59
CA THR A 33 14.71 5.46 3.21
C THR A 33 13.84 4.22 3.25
N GLN A 34 13.43 3.78 4.45
CA GLN A 34 12.28 2.91 4.55
C GLN A 34 11.12 3.68 3.92
N THR A 35 10.89 3.46 2.63
CA THR A 35 9.56 3.66 2.10
C THR A 35 8.74 2.69 2.93
N ASP A 36 7.78 3.20 3.71
CA ASP A 36 6.71 2.41 4.33
C ASP A 36 5.84 1.83 3.19
N GLU A 37 6.46 1.07 2.27
CA GLU A 37 5.79 0.25 1.30
C GLU A 37 5.16 -0.87 2.10
N LEU A 38 3.89 -0.66 2.42
CA LEU A 38 3.02 -1.68 2.94
C LEU A 38 3.04 -2.85 1.95
N PRO A 39 3.45 -4.06 2.36
CA PRO A 39 3.22 -5.23 1.54
C PRO A 39 1.72 -5.34 1.30
N ASP A 40 1.30 -5.27 0.04
CA ASP A 40 -0.11 -5.09 -0.30
C ASP A 40 -0.97 -6.30 0.10
N ASP A 41 -0.35 -7.49 0.17
CA ASP A 41 -1.00 -8.78 0.45
C ASP A 41 -1.12 -9.15 1.94
N ASP A 42 -0.52 -8.41 2.88
CA ASP A 42 -0.65 -8.73 4.32
C ASP A 42 -1.94 -8.15 4.91
N SER A 43 -2.95 -9.02 5.03
CA SER A 43 -4.27 -8.71 5.60
C SER A 43 -4.40 -9.09 7.09
N SER A 44 -3.29 -9.35 7.79
CA SER A 44 -3.34 -9.59 9.24
C SER A 44 -3.89 -8.37 10.00
N PRO A 45 -4.59 -8.55 11.14
CA PRO A 45 -5.13 -7.44 11.92
C PRO A 45 -4.06 -6.40 12.29
N GLU A 46 -2.85 -6.84 12.61
CA GLU A 46 -1.73 -5.99 12.97
C GLU A 46 -1.23 -5.17 11.77
N ALA A 47 -1.19 -5.75 10.57
CA ALA A 47 -0.84 -5.04 9.34
C ALA A 47 -1.89 -4.00 8.96
N VAL A 48 -3.17 -4.36 9.07
CA VAL A 48 -4.29 -3.43 8.86
C VAL A 48 -4.21 -2.27 9.84
N ALA A 49 -3.96 -2.52 11.13
CA ALA A 49 -3.83 -1.46 12.14
C ALA A 49 -2.68 -0.48 11.83
N ARG A 50 -1.52 -0.99 11.39
CA ARG A 50 -0.39 -0.14 10.95
C ARG A 50 -0.77 0.70 9.73
N ARG A 51 -1.45 0.11 8.74
CA ARG A 51 -1.92 0.82 7.53
C ARG A 51 -2.92 1.92 7.88
N LEU A 52 -3.88 1.64 8.75
CA LEU A 52 -4.84 2.63 9.23
C LEU A 52 -4.14 3.79 9.95
N ALA A 53 -3.18 3.50 10.83
CA ALA A 53 -2.40 4.53 11.51
C ALA A 53 -1.60 5.44 10.55
N LEU A 54 -1.16 4.91 9.40
CA LEU A 54 -0.51 5.70 8.35
C LEU A 54 -1.53 6.59 7.60
N ILE A 55 -2.71 6.07 7.31
CA ILE A 55 -3.80 6.81 6.65
C ILE A 55 -4.35 7.92 7.56
N ASP A 56 -4.42 7.71 8.87
CA ASP A 56 -4.88 8.73 9.81
C ASP A 56 -3.96 9.96 9.86
N ARG A 57 -2.66 9.78 9.61
CA ARG A 57 -1.68 10.88 9.57
C ARG A 57 -1.90 11.86 8.42
N ILE A 58 -2.58 11.44 7.36
CA ILE A 58 -2.84 12.27 6.17
C ILE A 58 -4.25 12.88 6.16
N GLN A 59 -5.02 12.72 7.25
CA GLN A 59 -6.35 13.32 7.37
C GLN A 59 -6.27 14.80 7.78
N PRO A 60 -7.21 15.66 7.30
CA PRO A 60 -8.22 15.36 6.29
C PRO A 60 -7.65 15.44 4.87
N TRP A 61 -7.98 14.45 4.03
CA TRP A 61 -7.61 14.42 2.60
C TRP A 61 -8.70 14.98 1.68
N MET A 62 -9.85 15.35 2.25
CA MET A 62 -10.98 16.02 1.59
C MET A 62 -11.46 17.18 2.45
N THR A 63 -11.90 18.25 1.79
CA THR A 63 -12.65 19.33 2.42
C THR A 63 -14.08 18.87 2.80
N PRO A 64 -14.77 19.59 3.70
CA PRO A 64 -16.16 19.25 4.06
C PRO A 64 -17.13 19.23 2.87
N ASP A 65 -16.98 20.14 1.91
CA ASP A 65 -17.85 20.22 0.73
C ASP A 65 -17.60 19.07 -0.25
N GLU A 66 -16.33 18.68 -0.43
CA GLU A 66 -15.96 17.49 -1.21
C GLU A 66 -16.51 16.21 -0.57
N LEU A 67 -16.40 16.10 0.76
CA LEU A 67 -16.96 14.97 1.50
C LEU A 67 -18.47 14.88 1.31
N ALA A 68 -19.19 16.00 1.46
CA ALA A 68 -20.65 16.04 1.28
C ALA A 68 -21.09 15.64 -0.14
N THR A 69 -20.35 16.10 -1.16
CA THR A 69 -20.60 15.74 -2.57
C THR A 69 -20.35 14.25 -2.83
N TRP A 70 -19.27 13.72 -2.26
CA TRP A 70 -18.94 12.31 -2.36
C TRP A 70 -19.98 11.43 -1.66
N GLU A 71 -20.45 11.81 -0.46
CA GLU A 71 -21.49 11.08 0.26
C GLU A 71 -22.82 11.01 -0.51
N GLN A 72 -23.22 12.11 -1.16
CA GLN A 72 -24.42 12.14 -2.01
C GLN A 72 -24.29 11.17 -3.19
N THR A 73 -23.16 11.22 -3.91
CA THR A 73 -22.88 10.32 -5.03
C THR A 73 -22.90 8.86 -4.56
N ARG A 74 -22.20 8.57 -3.45
CA ARG A 74 -22.12 7.21 -2.89
C ARG A 74 -23.49 6.68 -2.47
N ALA A 75 -24.36 7.54 -1.95
CA ALA A 75 -25.73 7.17 -1.58
C ALA A 75 -26.59 6.85 -2.81
N ALA A 76 -26.50 7.66 -3.87
CA ALA A 76 -27.21 7.41 -5.13
C ALA A 76 -26.76 6.11 -5.79
N ASP A 77 -25.44 5.88 -5.87
CA ASP A 77 -24.86 4.66 -6.44
C ASP A 77 -25.30 3.42 -5.65
N LYS A 78 -25.26 3.49 -4.32
CA LYS A 78 -25.72 2.40 -3.45
C LYS A 78 -27.20 2.09 -3.69
N ALA A 79 -28.06 3.11 -3.80
CA ALA A 79 -29.48 2.92 -4.06
C ALA A 79 -29.72 2.25 -5.43
N PHE A 80 -28.98 2.70 -6.45
CA PHE A 80 -29.03 2.09 -7.77
C PHE A 80 -28.59 0.62 -7.73
N GLN A 81 -27.45 0.31 -7.11
CA GLN A 81 -26.94 -1.06 -7.00
C GLN A 81 -27.92 -1.98 -6.27
N LEU A 82 -28.51 -1.52 -5.15
CA LEU A 82 -29.51 -2.29 -4.42
C LEU A 82 -30.76 -2.55 -5.27
N ALA A 83 -31.21 -1.56 -6.05
CA ALA A 83 -32.34 -1.74 -6.97
C ALA A 83 -32.05 -2.73 -8.10
N GLN A 84 -30.79 -2.83 -8.54
CA GLN A 84 -30.37 -3.79 -9.57
C GLN A 84 -29.97 -5.16 -9.00
N TRP A 85 -29.86 -5.31 -7.68
CA TRP A 85 -29.29 -6.48 -7.03
C TRP A 85 -29.95 -7.80 -7.47
N GLU A 86 -31.28 -7.86 -7.46
CA GLU A 86 -32.02 -9.08 -7.83
C GLU A 86 -31.80 -9.48 -9.29
N LYS A 87 -31.75 -8.49 -10.18
CA LYS A 87 -31.48 -8.70 -11.61
C LYS A 87 -30.08 -9.29 -11.80
N TRP A 88 -29.06 -8.66 -11.22
CA TRP A 88 -27.68 -9.12 -11.33
C TRP A 88 -27.48 -10.49 -10.65
N ALA A 89 -28.14 -10.75 -9.52
CA ALA A 89 -28.10 -12.05 -8.86
C ALA A 89 -28.71 -13.15 -9.73
N ALA A 90 -29.79 -12.85 -10.46
CA ALA A 90 -30.40 -13.79 -11.41
C ALA A 90 -29.49 -14.04 -12.62
N GLU A 91 -28.90 -12.99 -13.19
CA GLU A 91 -27.94 -13.10 -14.30
C GLU A 91 -26.72 -13.94 -13.90
N ALA A 92 -26.15 -13.71 -12.71
CA ALA A 92 -25.01 -14.46 -12.20
C ALA A 92 -25.32 -15.95 -12.01
N ARG A 93 -26.53 -16.30 -11.53
CA ARG A 93 -26.98 -17.71 -11.39
C ARG A 93 -27.19 -18.40 -12.73
N GLY A 94 -27.61 -17.67 -13.77
CA GLY A 94 -27.79 -18.19 -15.12
C GLY A 94 -26.52 -18.24 -15.98
N ALA A 95 -25.43 -17.61 -15.51
CA ALA A 95 -24.14 -17.54 -16.22
C ALA A 95 -23.11 -18.59 -15.76
N VAL A 96 -23.48 -19.48 -14.84
CA VAL A 96 -22.64 -20.64 -14.46
C VAL A 96 -22.94 -21.79 -15.44
N PRO A 97 -21.97 -22.26 -16.24
CA PRO A 97 -22.14 -23.46 -17.05
C PRO A 97 -22.30 -24.73 -16.21
#